data_AF-A0A2D2M3W9-F1
#
_entry.id   AF-A0A2D2M3W9-F1
#
_cell.length_a   1.000
_cell.length_b   1.000
_cell.length_c   1.000
_cell.angle_alpha   90.00
_cell.angle_beta   90.00
_cell.angle_gamma   90.00
#
_symmetry.space_group_name_H-M   'P 1'
#
loop_
_entity.id
_entity.type
_entity.pdbx_description
1 polymer ?
#
loop_
_entity_poly.entity_id
_entity_poly.type
_entity_poly.pdbx_seq_one_letter_code
_entity_poly.pdbx_strand_id
1 'polypeptide(L)' 'MRRLILDVDTQLYASLQIAAQAGDLSLEEECLRRLEGGECRSRYIQALVSELRADEEQRRASEG' A
#
# COMPACT_ATOMS: atom_id res chain seq x y z
N MET A 1 -13.49 12.80 0.91
CA MET A 1 -13.11 11.70 0.00
C MET A 1 -11.91 12.14 -0.82
N ARG A 2 -10.84 11.33 -0.88
CA ARG A 2 -9.65 11.62 -1.71
C ARG A 2 -9.79 10.83 -3.01
N ARG A 3 -9.68 11.51 -4.15
CA ARG A 3 -9.74 10.87 -5.47
C ARG A 3 -8.31 10.56 -5.93
N LEU A 4 -8.06 9.31 -6.30
CA LEU A 4 -6.83 8.87 -6.93
C LEU A 4 -7.11 8.56 -8.40
N ILE A 5 -6.24 9.02 -9.30
CA ILE A 5 -6.29 8.70 -10.72
C ILE A 5 -5.07 7.82 -11.00
N LEU A 6 -5.30 6.66 -11.61
CA LEU A 6 -4.26 5.71 -11.95
C LEU A 6 -4.21 5.56 -13.47
N ASP A 7 -3.08 5.88 -14.07
CA ASP A 7 -2.78 5.49 -15.44
C ASP A 7 -2.17 4.09 -15.43
N VAL A 8 -2.84 3.16 -16.09
CA VAL A 8 -2.42 1.76 -16.20
C VAL A 8 -2.45 1.32 -17.65
N ASP A 9 -1.55 0.43 -18.03
CA ASP A 9 -1.60 -0.18 -19.35
C ASP A 9 -2.79 -1.15 -19.48
N THR A 10 -3.12 -1.49 -20.73
CA THR A 10 -4.29 -2.31 -21.05
C THR A 10 -4.20 -3.74 -20.50
N GLN A 11 -3.00 -4.29 -20.37
CA GLN A 11 -2.77 -5.62 -19.84
C GLN A 11 -2.98 -5.64 -18.31
N LEU A 12 -2.45 -4.63 -17.60
CA LEU A 12 -2.67 -4.45 -16.18
C LEU A 12 -4.15 -4.22 -15.88
N TYR A 13 -4.83 -3.38 -16.67
CA TYR A 13 -6.27 -3.14 -16.53
C TYR A 13 -7.09 -4.43 -16.67
N ALA A 14 -6.82 -5.24 -17.70
CA ALA A 14 -7.49 -6.54 -17.87
C ALA A 14 -7.22 -7.49 -16.69
N SER A 15 -6.00 -7.52 -16.17
CA SER A 15 -5.66 -8.36 -15.01
C SER A 15 -6.38 -7.95 -13.73
N LEU A 16 -6.58 -6.63 -13.53
CA LEU A 16 -7.30 -6.08 -12.39
C LEU A 16 -8.79 -6.43 -12.48
N GLN A 17 -9.39 -6.34 -13.67
CA GLN A 17 -10.77 -6.74 -13.88
C GLN A 17 -11.00 -8.23 -13.59
N ILE A 18 -10.12 -9.10 -14.08
CA ILE A 18 -10.23 -10.56 -13.85
C ILE A 18 -10.15 -10.86 -12.36
N ALA A 19 -9.23 -10.23 -11.63
CA ALA A 19 -9.08 -10.46 -10.21
C ALA A 19 -10.24 -9.91 -9.38
N ALA A 20 -10.78 -8.74 -9.76
CA ALA A 20 -11.96 -8.18 -9.14
C ALA A 20 -13.17 -9.14 -9.31
N GLN A 21 -13.39 -9.65 -10.52
CA GLN A 21 -14.43 -10.65 -10.80
C GLN A 21 -14.22 -11.95 -10.01
N ALA A 22 -12.98 -12.45 -9.93
CA ALA A 22 -12.67 -13.66 -9.18
C ALA A 22 -12.88 -13.49 -7.66
N GLY A 23 -12.76 -12.27 -7.15
CA GLY A 23 -12.96 -11.92 -5.74
C GLY A 23 -14.37 -11.46 -5.39
N ASP A 24 -15.29 -11.39 -6.36
CA ASP A 24 -16.60 -10.73 -6.22
C ASP A 24 -16.50 -9.28 -5.70
N LEU A 25 -15.43 -8.59 -6.11
CA LEU A 25 -15.15 -7.20 -5.75
C LEU A 25 -15.39 -6.28 -6.95
N SER A 26 -15.70 -5.02 -6.68
CA SER A 26 -15.58 -3.99 -7.70
C SER A 26 -14.11 -3.77 -8.08
N LEU A 27 -13.88 -3.20 -9.28
CA LEU A 27 -12.54 -2.83 -9.71
C LEU A 27 -11.91 -1.81 -8.75
N GLU A 28 -12.71 -0.90 -8.19
CA GLU A 28 -12.26 0.07 -7.20
C GLU A 28 -11.80 -0.62 -5.92
N GLU A 29 -12.59 -1.55 -5.39
CA GLU A 29 -12.25 -2.31 -4.17
C GLU A 29 -11.02 -3.20 -4.37
N GLU A 30 -10.86 -3.83 -5.53
CA GLU A 30 -9.64 -4.60 -5.83
C GLU A 30 -8.41 -3.70 -5.96
N CYS A 31 -8.55 -2.53 -6.59
CA CYS A 31 -7.48 -1.53 -6.64
C CYS A 31 -7.12 -1.03 -5.24
N LEU A 32 -8.11 -0.67 -4.43
CA LEU A 32 -7.90 -0.26 -3.04
C LEU A 32 -7.27 -1.38 -2.23
N ARG A 33 -7.80 -2.60 -2.29
CA ARG A 33 -7.23 -3.79 -1.63
C ARG A 33 -5.80 -4.07 -2.06
N ARG A 34 -5.42 -3.84 -3.32
CA ARG A 34 -4.02 -3.98 -3.77
C ARG A 34 -3.13 -2.83 -3.35
N LEU A 35 -3.66 -1.61 -3.25
CA LEU A 35 -2.95 -0.44 -2.74
C LEU A 35 -2.76 -0.51 -1.22
N GLU A 36 -3.77 -1.03 -0.50
CA GLU A 36 -3.80 -1.24 0.95
C GLU A 36 -3.03 -2.51 1.34
N GLY A 37 -3.33 -3.65 0.72
CA GLY A 37 -2.59 -4.91 0.90
C GLY A 37 -1.21 -4.91 0.24
N GLY A 38 -0.90 -3.84 -0.52
CA GLY A 38 0.40 -3.50 -1.04
C GLY A 38 1.02 -2.32 -0.31
N GLU A 39 0.83 -2.20 1.02
CA GLU A 39 1.60 -1.26 1.85
C GLU A 39 3.07 -1.29 1.41
N CYS A 40 3.44 -0.22 0.69
CA CYS A 40 4.74 0.06 0.08
C CYS A 40 5.78 -1.06 0.18
N ARG A 41 5.86 -1.94 -0.83
CA ARG A 41 7.06 -2.79 -1.07
C ARG A 41 8.31 -1.97 -1.45
N SER A 42 8.31 -0.65 -1.25
CA SER A 42 9.53 0.12 -1.34
C SER A 42 10.36 -0.19 -0.09
N ARG A 43 11.34 -1.10 -0.24
CA ARG A 43 12.30 -1.46 0.81
C ARG A 43 12.93 -0.23 1.45
N TYR A 44 13.13 0.84 0.67
CA TYR A 44 13.63 2.12 1.13
C TYR A 44 12.72 2.77 2.17
N ILE A 45 11.40 2.83 1.91
CA ILE A 45 10.44 3.42 2.84
C ILE A 45 10.28 2.54 4.08
N GLN A 46 10.31 1.21 3.94
CA GLN A 46 10.27 0.31 5.10
C GLN A 46 11.50 0.45 6.00
N ALA A 47 12.69 0.57 5.43
CA ALA A 47 13.93 0.82 6.18
C ALA A 47 13.84 2.15 6.93
N LEU A 48 13.46 3.23 6.23
CA LEU A 48 13.35 4.56 6.82
C LEU A 48 12.32 4.62 7.96
N VAL A 49 11.15 3.98 7.80
CA VAL A 49 10.13 3.91 8.85
C VAL A 49 10.63 3.11 10.06
N SER A 50 11.41 2.06 9.82
CA SER A 50 11.99 1.25 10.90
C SER A 50 13.03 2.03 11.71
N GLU A 51 13.88 2.80 11.03
CA GLU A 51 14.87 3.69 11.67
C GLU A 51 14.19 4.74 12.55
N LEU A 52 13.15 5.43 12.04
CA LEU A 52 12.44 6.45 12.80
C LEU A 52 11.74 5.90 14.06
N ARG A 53 11.20 4.67 13.99
CA ARG A 53 10.58 4.00 15.15
C ARG A 53 11.62 3.61 16.20
N ALA A 54 12.77 3.10 15.77
CA ALA A 54 13.87 2.76 16.68
C ALA A 54 14.38 4.01 17.42
N ASP A 55 14.53 5.13 16.72
CA ASP A 55 14.92 6.42 17.32
C ASP A 55 13.89 6.94 18.33
N GLU A 56 12.59 6.73 18.06
CA GLU A 56 11.53 7.08 19.00
C GLU A 56 11.55 6.20 20.25
N GLU A 57 11.73 4.89 20.11
CA GLU A 57 11.84 3.96 21.22
C GLU A 57 13.04 4.27 22.13
N GLN A 58 14.19 4.60 21.56
CA GLN A 58 15.38 4.99 22.32
C GLN A 58 15.18 6.27 23.13
N ARG A 59 14.50 7.27 22.54
CA ARG A 59 14.17 8.52 23.24
C ARG A 59 13.25 8.25 24.43
N ARG A 60 12.23 7.43 24.23
CA ARG A 60 11.27 7.03 25.28
C ARG A 60 11.95 6.25 26.41
N ALA A 61 12.95 5.43 26.09
CA ALA A 61 13.75 4.71 27.08
C ALA A 61 14.74 5.60 27.85
N SER A 62 15.14 6.74 27.28
CA SER A 62 16.05 7.71 27.91
C SER A 62 15.34 8.74 28.78
N GLU A 63 14.03 8.91 28.58
CA GLU A 63 13.17 9.86 29.31
C GLU A 63 12.42 9.22 30.51
N GLY A 64 12.60 7.91 30.76
CA GLY A 64 12.03 7.17 31.90
C GLY A 64 13.09 6.73 32.90
#